data_AF-A0AAV9XQI1-F1
#
_entry.id   AF-A0AAV9XQI1-F1
#
_cell.length_a   1.000
_cell.length_b   1.000
_cell.length_c   1.000
_cell.angle_alpha   90.00
_cell.angle_beta   90.00
_cell.angle_gamma   90.00
#
_symmetry.space_group_name_H-M   'P 1'
#
loop_
_entity.id
_entity.type
_entity.pdbx_description
1 polymer ?
#
loop_
_entity_poly.entity_id
_entity_poly.type
_entity_poly.pdbx_seq_one_letter_code
_entity_poly.pdbx_strand_id
1 'polypeptide(L)'
;MAAQKCLAVFGGNGFLGSKICQAALQRNWKVISVSRSGEPDWKTSTKNGHRPEWADGVTWVSADIFEPATYKPHLASADAVVHSMGLLLEADYKDVLRGKENPISGLRKAFQTGGSAWPKSANPLDKVPGDDIPTGDASRQLTYEKLNRDSALIAAKQFVESSSAKSKTFLYISAAAGFPILPQRYISTKREAEDLLTQVQDFRSIFFRPGFMYSHERPITVPMSYLTSVSSTMNKLTGNIFGGLLGAAGTAPMDVDKVGRAVVQAIDDKSIKGPVEVPLIESLSSKLT
;
A
#
# COMPACT_ATOMS: atom_id res chain seq x y z
N MET A 1 17.32 -8.33 29.14
CA MET A 1 16.34 -8.54 28.06
C MET A 1 16.66 -7.57 26.94
N ALA A 2 16.64 -8.00 25.68
CA ALA A 2 16.77 -7.07 24.55
C ALA A 2 15.59 -6.08 24.57
N ALA A 3 15.84 -4.82 24.20
CA ALA A 3 14.77 -3.81 24.12
C ALA A 3 13.70 -4.27 23.12
N GLN A 4 12.43 -4.07 23.47
CA GLN A 4 11.30 -4.39 22.60
C GLN A 4 11.34 -3.47 21.37
N LYS A 5 11.32 -4.05 20.16
CA LYS A 5 11.29 -3.26 18.91
C LYS A 5 9.95 -2.53 18.78
N CYS A 6 9.97 -1.30 18.28
CA CYS A 6 8.78 -0.49 18.01
C CYS A 6 8.60 -0.27 16.50
N LEU A 7 7.42 -0.60 15.99
CA LEU A 7 7.01 -0.43 14.60
C LEU A 7 5.87 0.59 14.48
N ALA A 8 6.06 1.61 13.67
CA ALA A 8 4.98 2.50 13.25
C ALA A 8 4.49 2.14 11.83
N VAL A 9 3.17 2.04 11.63
CA VAL A 9 2.56 1.66 10.35
C VAL A 9 1.63 2.77 9.88
N PHE A 10 2.05 3.52 8.86
CA PHE A 10 1.19 4.47 8.16
C PHE A 10 0.24 3.71 7.23
N GLY A 11 -1.06 3.86 7.48
CA GLY A 11 -2.11 3.03 6.87
C GLY A 11 -2.37 1.72 7.61
N GLY A 12 -2.08 1.65 8.93
CA GLY A 12 -2.28 0.46 9.76
C GLY A 12 -3.72 -0.07 9.83
N ASN A 13 -4.71 0.75 9.49
CA ASN A 13 -6.12 0.35 9.38
C ASN A 13 -6.47 -0.32 8.05
N GLY A 14 -5.57 -0.25 7.07
CA GLY A 14 -5.81 -0.70 5.71
C GLY A 14 -5.81 -2.21 5.56
N PHE A 15 -6.11 -2.65 4.33
CA PHE A 15 -6.16 -4.06 3.95
C PHE A 15 -4.87 -4.82 4.32
N LEU A 16 -3.71 -4.32 3.88
CA LEU A 16 -2.41 -4.89 4.24
C LEU A 16 -1.90 -4.40 5.59
N GLY A 17 -2.06 -3.10 5.89
CA GLY A 17 -1.51 -2.48 7.10
C GLY A 17 -1.98 -3.16 8.39
N SER A 18 -3.23 -3.62 8.45
CA SER A 18 -3.76 -4.34 9.61
C SER A 18 -3.08 -5.68 9.83
N LYS A 19 -2.78 -6.42 8.75
CA LYS A 19 -2.04 -7.69 8.80
C LYS A 19 -0.59 -7.51 9.20
N ILE A 20 0.03 -6.39 8.82
CA ILE A 20 1.37 -6.01 9.28
C ILE A 20 1.35 -5.73 10.79
N CYS A 21 0.37 -4.98 11.29
CA CYS A 21 0.21 -4.73 12.72
C CYS A 21 0.06 -6.04 13.50
N GLN A 22 -0.83 -6.92 13.05
CA GLN A 22 -1.06 -8.24 13.66
C GLN A 22 0.23 -9.09 13.68
N ALA A 23 0.96 -9.16 12.56
CA ALA A 23 2.20 -9.92 12.47
C ALA A 23 3.32 -9.36 13.38
N ALA A 24 3.38 -8.05 13.57
CA ALA A 24 4.36 -7.42 14.45
C ALA A 24 4.07 -7.70 15.94
N LEU A 25 2.79 -7.72 16.33
CA LEU A 25 2.38 -8.12 17.68
C LEU A 25 2.77 -9.56 18.00
N GLN A 26 2.67 -10.48 17.03
CA GLN A 26 3.12 -11.86 17.19
C GLN A 26 4.64 -11.98 17.43
N ARG A 27 5.42 -10.96 17.06
CA ARG A 27 6.86 -10.84 17.37
C ARG A 27 7.12 -10.14 18.70
N ASN A 28 6.08 -9.88 19.49
CA ASN A 28 6.15 -9.08 20.70
C ASN A 28 6.75 -7.69 20.44
N TRP A 29 6.45 -7.07 19.29
CA TRP A 29 6.85 -5.69 19.00
C TRP A 29 5.80 -4.72 19.52
N LYS A 30 6.23 -3.52 19.93
CA LYS A 30 5.31 -2.39 20.15
C LYS A 30 4.81 -1.90 18.78
N VAL A 31 3.50 -1.76 18.62
CA VAL A 31 2.90 -1.37 17.33
C VAL A 31 2.14 -0.05 17.48
N ILE A 32 2.41 0.88 16.57
CA ILE A 32 1.70 2.15 16.44
C ILE A 32 1.06 2.18 15.04
N SER A 33 -0.26 2.20 14.97
CA SER A 33 -0.99 2.42 13.71
C SER A 33 -1.28 3.91 13.56
N VAL A 34 -0.86 4.49 12.44
CA VAL A 34 -1.14 5.88 12.11
C VAL A 34 -2.08 5.91 10.91
N SER A 35 -3.25 6.51 11.07
CA SER A 35 -4.22 6.67 10.00
C SER A 35 -5.16 7.84 10.26
N ARG A 36 -5.84 8.36 9.23
CA ARG A 36 -6.78 9.48 9.36
C ARG A 36 -7.95 9.21 10.32
N SER A 37 -8.34 7.94 10.48
CA SER A 37 -9.47 7.57 11.33
C SER A 37 -9.07 7.08 12.72
N GLY A 38 -7.77 6.92 13.00
CA GLY A 38 -7.32 6.34 14.27
C GLY A 38 -7.60 4.84 14.35
N GLU A 39 -8.39 4.40 15.31
CA GLU A 39 -8.80 3.00 15.41
C GLU A 39 -9.88 2.65 14.35
N PRO A 40 -9.84 1.47 13.70
CA PRO A 40 -10.87 1.06 12.78
C PRO A 40 -12.24 0.94 13.45
N ASP A 41 -13.30 1.32 12.73
CA ASP A 41 -14.65 0.92 13.11
C ASP A 41 -14.83 -0.58 12.83
N TRP A 42 -14.77 -1.38 13.90
CA TRP A 42 -14.83 -2.83 13.83
C TRP A 42 -16.19 -3.37 13.36
N LYS A 43 -17.27 -2.58 13.43
CA LYS A 43 -18.57 -2.99 12.90
C LYS A 43 -18.54 -3.16 11.38
N THR A 44 -17.81 -2.28 10.70
CA THR A 44 -17.64 -2.27 9.25
C THR A 44 -16.34 -2.93 8.79
N SER A 45 -15.41 -3.10 9.74
CA SER A 45 -14.09 -3.68 9.48
C SER A 45 -13.97 -5.18 9.78
N THR A 46 -14.85 -5.64 10.65
CA THR A 46 -15.19 -6.99 11.04
C THR A 46 -15.90 -7.86 10.02
N LYS A 47 -15.68 -9.18 9.93
CA LYS A 47 -16.75 -10.08 9.44
C LYS A 47 -17.89 -10.22 10.46
N ASN A 48 -17.54 -10.31 11.74
CA ASN A 48 -18.48 -10.52 12.85
C ASN A 48 -18.84 -9.20 13.57
N GLY A 49 -18.30 -8.06 13.12
CA GLY A 49 -18.51 -6.76 13.72
C GLY A 49 -17.84 -6.57 15.08
N HIS A 50 -17.06 -7.55 15.55
CA HIS A 50 -16.40 -7.52 16.84
C HIS A 50 -14.97 -7.00 16.72
N ARG A 51 -14.56 -6.23 17.73
CA ARG A 51 -13.19 -5.80 17.92
C ARG A 51 -12.30 -7.02 18.22
N PRO A 52 -11.27 -7.30 17.42
CA PRO A 52 -10.44 -8.47 17.63
C PRO A 52 -9.48 -8.25 18.82
N GLU A 53 -9.15 -9.32 19.55
CA GLU A 53 -8.30 -9.24 20.76
C GLU A 53 -6.92 -8.63 20.49
N TRP A 54 -6.33 -8.90 19.33
CA TRP A 54 -5.02 -8.34 18.99
C TRP A 54 -5.04 -6.80 18.87
N ALA A 55 -6.21 -6.17 18.68
CA ALA A 55 -6.32 -4.72 18.58
C ALA A 55 -5.90 -3.99 19.86
N ASP A 56 -5.96 -4.67 21.02
CA ASP A 56 -5.48 -4.13 22.30
C ASP A 56 -3.95 -3.94 22.34
N GLY A 57 -3.22 -4.68 21.52
CA GLY A 57 -1.76 -4.53 21.40
C GLY A 57 -1.34 -3.33 20.57
N VAL A 58 -2.25 -2.66 19.86
CA VAL A 58 -1.94 -1.58 18.93
C VAL A 58 -2.26 -0.22 19.55
N THR A 59 -1.30 0.70 19.50
CA THR A 59 -1.57 2.12 19.74
C THR A 59 -2.13 2.75 18.47
N TRP A 60 -3.42 3.08 18.47
CA TRP A 60 -4.09 3.71 17.32
C TRP A 60 -3.98 5.24 17.39
N VAL A 61 -3.41 5.86 16.36
CA VAL A 61 -3.19 7.31 16.26
C VAL A 61 -4.01 7.86 15.09
N SER A 62 -4.95 8.74 15.41
CA SER A 62 -5.71 9.49 14.41
C SER A 62 -4.92 10.70 13.96
N ALA A 63 -4.41 10.68 12.72
CA ALA A 63 -3.52 11.69 12.19
C ALA A 63 -3.56 11.77 10.66
N ASP A 64 -3.26 12.94 10.11
CA ASP A 64 -3.04 13.13 8.68
C ASP A 64 -1.53 13.10 8.39
N ILE A 65 -1.12 12.33 7.38
CA ILE A 65 0.28 12.26 6.94
C ILE A 65 0.79 13.62 6.44
N PHE A 66 -0.09 14.47 5.91
CA PHE A 66 0.26 15.80 5.44
C PHE A 66 0.32 16.84 6.58
N GLU A 67 0.01 16.44 7.81
CA GLU A 67 0.09 17.28 9.02
C GLU A 67 1.05 16.65 10.05
N PRO A 68 2.39 16.74 9.84
CA PRO A 68 3.40 16.10 10.68
C PRO A 68 3.22 16.25 12.19
N ALA A 69 2.79 17.43 12.65
CA ALA A 69 2.58 17.72 14.07
C ALA A 69 1.63 16.72 14.76
N THR A 70 0.70 16.12 14.00
CA THR A 70 -0.31 15.19 14.53
C THR A 70 0.23 13.80 14.85
N TYR A 71 1.37 13.39 14.27
CA TYR A 71 1.93 12.05 14.47
C TYR A 71 3.41 12.02 14.86
N LYS A 72 4.17 13.11 14.64
CA LYS A 72 5.61 13.20 14.91
C LYS A 72 6.01 12.72 16.32
N PRO A 73 5.30 13.07 17.41
CA PRO A 73 5.66 12.62 18.76
C PRO A 73 5.64 11.09 18.92
N HIS A 74 4.79 10.41 18.15
CA HIS A 74 4.65 8.95 18.20
C HIS A 74 5.80 8.21 17.50
N LEU A 75 6.61 8.89 16.69
CA LEU A 75 7.76 8.29 16.01
C LEU A 75 9.02 8.24 16.88
N ALA A 76 9.04 8.91 18.04
CA ALA A 76 10.23 9.07 18.87
C ALA A 76 10.88 7.73 19.26
N SER A 77 10.05 6.72 19.59
CA SER A 77 10.50 5.39 19.97
C SER A 77 10.56 4.39 18.81
N ALA A 78 10.20 4.77 17.58
CA ALA A 78 10.09 3.83 16.47
C ALA A 78 11.47 3.38 15.98
N ASP A 79 11.70 2.07 15.87
CA ASP A 79 12.89 1.49 15.22
C ASP A 79 12.64 1.26 13.73
N ALA A 80 11.38 1.07 13.36
CA ALA A 80 10.96 0.87 11.99
C ALA A 80 9.67 1.62 11.68
N VAL A 81 9.57 2.06 10.42
CA VAL A 81 8.36 2.61 9.82
C VAL A 81 7.98 1.78 8.61
N VAL A 82 6.69 1.44 8.51
CA VAL A 82 6.08 0.92 7.29
C VAL A 82 5.15 1.97 6.72
N HIS A 83 5.33 2.28 5.44
CA HIS A 83 4.38 3.07 4.67
C HIS A 83 3.56 2.13 3.77
N SER A 84 2.30 1.90 4.17
CA SER A 84 1.35 1.03 3.47
C SER A 84 0.19 1.83 2.85
N MET A 85 0.33 3.15 2.71
CA MET A 85 -0.70 3.98 2.10
C MET A 85 -0.61 3.93 0.57
N GLY A 86 -1.77 4.01 -0.06
CA GLY A 86 -1.90 4.06 -1.51
C GLY A 86 -3.35 4.11 -1.93
N LEU A 87 -3.58 4.63 -3.12
CA LEU A 87 -4.86 4.58 -3.82
C LEU A 87 -4.63 3.77 -5.09
N LEU A 88 -5.53 2.82 -5.37
CA LEU A 88 -5.54 2.11 -6.65
C LEU A 88 -6.15 2.96 -7.78
N LEU A 89 -6.99 3.94 -7.43
CA LEU A 89 -7.68 4.85 -8.35
C LEU A 89 -7.69 6.28 -7.78
N GLU A 90 -7.37 7.27 -8.60
CA GLU A 90 -7.43 8.70 -8.24
C GLU A 90 -8.88 9.19 -8.10
N ALA A 91 -9.04 10.38 -7.50
CA ALA A 91 -10.31 10.97 -7.14
C ALA A 91 -11.27 11.27 -8.31
N ASP A 92 -10.89 11.06 -9.58
CA ASP A 92 -11.79 11.15 -10.74
C ASP A 92 -12.93 10.11 -10.71
N TYR A 93 -12.86 9.14 -9.80
CA TYR A 93 -14.00 8.28 -9.50
C TYR A 93 -15.12 8.98 -8.69
N LYS A 94 -14.89 10.19 -8.14
CA LYS A 94 -15.92 10.93 -7.40
C LYS A 94 -17.00 11.53 -8.31
N ASP A 95 -16.74 11.72 -9.61
CA ASP A 95 -17.78 12.06 -10.58
C ASP A 95 -18.71 10.87 -10.88
N VAL A 96 -18.21 9.63 -10.70
CA VAL A 96 -19.05 8.41 -10.69
C VAL A 96 -19.90 8.33 -9.40
N LEU A 97 -19.39 8.87 -8.29
CA LEU A 97 -20.09 8.98 -7.01
C LEU A 97 -21.08 10.16 -6.93
N ARG A 98 -21.11 11.06 -7.92
CA ARG A 98 -22.07 12.18 -8.02
C ARG A 98 -23.48 11.75 -8.46
N GLY A 99 -23.78 10.46 -8.46
CA GLY A 99 -25.15 9.98 -8.29
C GLY A 99 -25.87 9.50 -9.55
N LYS A 100 -25.23 8.65 -10.38
CA LYS A 100 -25.99 7.86 -11.37
C LYS A 100 -25.75 6.35 -11.40
N GLU A 101 -24.76 5.78 -10.69
CA GLU A 101 -24.60 4.32 -10.62
C GLU A 101 -23.93 3.84 -9.29
N ASN A 102 -24.12 2.55 -8.95
CA ASN A 102 -23.64 1.90 -7.74
C ASN A 102 -22.08 1.82 -7.75
N PRO A 103 -21.35 2.16 -6.66
CA PRO A 103 -19.87 2.17 -6.63
C PRO A 103 -19.17 0.88 -7.07
N ILE A 104 -19.87 -0.26 -7.04
CA ILE A 104 -19.38 -1.56 -7.54
C ILE A 104 -19.49 -1.66 -9.06
N SER A 105 -20.52 -1.06 -9.68
CA SER A 105 -20.70 -1.09 -11.13
C SER A 105 -19.73 -0.17 -11.85
N GLY A 106 -19.41 1.01 -11.31
CA GLY A 106 -18.42 1.91 -11.91
C GLY A 106 -17.01 1.31 -11.91
N LEU A 107 -16.67 0.55 -10.88
CA LEU A 107 -15.40 -0.18 -10.76
C LEU A 107 -15.36 -1.24 -11.86
N ARG A 108 -16.44 -2.04 -11.96
CA ARG A 108 -16.61 -3.07 -13.00
C ARG A 108 -16.60 -2.49 -14.42
N LYS A 109 -17.17 -1.30 -14.66
CA LYS A 109 -17.19 -0.61 -15.96
C LYS A 109 -15.79 -0.14 -16.37
N ALA A 110 -15.04 0.44 -15.43
CA ALA A 110 -13.65 0.84 -15.63
C ALA A 110 -12.71 -0.35 -15.90
N PHE A 111 -13.00 -1.51 -15.31
CA PHE A 111 -12.29 -2.77 -15.57
C PHE A 111 -12.79 -3.53 -16.82
N GLN A 112 -13.96 -3.17 -17.39
CA GLN A 112 -14.56 -3.80 -18.58
C GLN A 112 -14.23 -3.05 -19.89
N THR A 113 -14.02 -1.73 -19.85
CA THR A 113 -13.53 -0.97 -21.01
C THR A 113 -12.02 -1.15 -21.15
N GLY A 114 -11.60 -2.36 -21.49
CA GLY A 114 -10.25 -2.63 -21.95
C GLY A 114 -10.00 -1.87 -23.25
N GLY A 115 -9.10 -0.88 -23.19
CA GLY A 115 -8.64 -0.13 -24.36
C GLY A 115 -9.53 1.06 -24.73
N SER A 116 -8.92 2.25 -24.78
CA SER A 116 -9.43 3.46 -25.44
C SER A 116 -10.80 4.01 -25.00
N ALA A 117 -10.87 4.63 -23.81
CA ALA A 117 -11.85 5.68 -23.51
C ALA A 117 -11.40 6.51 -22.29
N TRP A 118 -10.30 7.26 -22.44
CA TRP A 118 -9.93 8.31 -21.48
C TRP A 118 -9.78 9.63 -22.25
N PRO A 119 -10.47 10.71 -21.85
CA PRO A 119 -10.22 12.02 -22.43
C PRO A 119 -8.82 12.46 -22.01
N LYS A 120 -8.08 13.08 -22.95
CA LYS A 120 -6.80 13.73 -22.66
C LYS A 120 -7.01 14.66 -21.47
N SER A 121 -6.21 14.52 -20.41
CA SER A 121 -6.11 15.53 -19.37
C SER A 121 -5.74 16.86 -20.04
N ALA A 122 -6.58 17.88 -19.87
CA ALA A 122 -6.32 19.21 -20.39
C ALA A 122 -4.99 19.72 -19.84
N ASN A 123 -4.19 20.33 -20.71
CA ASN A 123 -2.91 20.91 -20.36
C ASN A 123 -3.18 22.14 -19.46
N PRO A 124 -2.48 22.35 -18.32
CA PRO A 124 -2.79 23.43 -17.37
C PRO A 124 -2.62 24.86 -17.91
N LEU A 125 -2.23 25.01 -19.18
CA LEU A 125 -2.04 26.29 -19.89
C LEU A 125 -3.21 26.66 -20.81
N ASP A 126 -4.23 25.80 -20.96
CA ASP A 126 -5.40 26.06 -21.83
C ASP A 126 -6.59 26.68 -21.05
N LYS A 127 -6.34 27.53 -20.06
CA LYS A 127 -7.40 28.24 -19.35
C LYS A 127 -7.97 29.36 -20.22
N VAL A 128 -9.22 29.21 -20.68
CA VAL A 128 -10.00 30.31 -21.27
C VAL A 128 -10.45 31.23 -20.12
N PRO A 129 -10.24 32.56 -20.20
CA PRO A 129 -10.68 33.49 -19.16
C PRO A 129 -12.22 33.52 -19.11
N GLY A 130 -12.82 33.12 -17.98
CA GLY A 130 -14.26 33.21 -17.74
C GLY A 130 -14.93 32.02 -17.04
N ASP A 131 -14.23 30.89 -16.88
CA ASP A 131 -14.77 29.68 -16.19
C ASP A 131 -14.58 29.74 -14.66
N ASP A 132 -14.93 30.87 -14.04
CA ASP A 132 -14.99 31.00 -12.59
C ASP A 132 -16.28 30.38 -12.05
N ILE A 133 -16.33 29.05 -12.04
CA ILE A 133 -17.21 28.31 -11.13
C ILE A 133 -16.38 28.04 -9.87
N PRO A 134 -16.78 28.54 -8.68
CA PRO A 134 -16.10 28.20 -7.43
C PRO A 134 -16.38 26.72 -7.12
N THR A 135 -15.57 25.85 -7.70
CA THR A 135 -15.56 24.42 -7.39
C THR A 135 -14.85 24.27 -6.05
N GLY A 136 -15.58 23.74 -5.07
CA GLY A 136 -15.14 23.64 -3.69
C GLY A 136 -13.75 23.05 -3.53
N ASP A 137 -12.95 23.76 -2.73
CA ASP A 137 -11.75 23.32 -2.03
C ASP A 137 -10.72 22.53 -2.87
N ALA A 138 -9.82 23.28 -3.52
CA ALA A 138 -8.62 22.78 -4.20
C ALA A 138 -7.69 21.92 -3.30
N SER A 139 -7.95 21.83 -1.99
CA SER A 139 -7.17 21.02 -1.04
C SER A 139 -7.41 19.50 -1.14
N ARG A 140 -8.46 19.03 -1.83
CA ARG A 140 -8.99 17.66 -1.63
C ARG A 140 -8.83 16.65 -2.78
N GLN A 141 -8.14 17.00 -3.87
CA GLN A 141 -7.78 16.03 -4.91
C GLN A 141 -6.50 15.28 -4.50
N LEU A 142 -6.67 14.06 -3.98
CA LEU A 142 -5.56 13.13 -3.72
C LEU A 142 -5.14 12.48 -5.03
N THR A 143 -3.97 12.85 -5.53
CA THR A 143 -3.34 12.24 -6.72
C THR A 143 -2.42 11.09 -6.31
N TYR A 144 -2.00 10.27 -7.27
CA TYR A 144 -1.01 9.22 -7.04
C TYR A 144 0.31 9.80 -6.55
N GLU A 145 0.75 10.94 -7.08
CA GLU A 145 1.99 11.60 -6.64
C GLU A 145 1.89 11.98 -5.17
N LYS A 146 0.81 12.67 -4.77
CA LYS A 146 0.62 13.08 -3.38
C LYS A 146 0.61 11.88 -2.44
N LEU A 147 -0.17 10.85 -2.76
CA LEU A 147 -0.35 9.74 -1.82
C LEU A 147 0.74 8.66 -1.92
N ASN A 148 1.18 8.27 -3.11
CA ASN A 148 2.19 7.22 -3.25
C ASN A 148 3.60 7.75 -2.99
N ARG A 149 3.95 8.95 -3.49
CA ARG A 149 5.31 9.50 -3.42
C ARG A 149 5.48 10.50 -2.29
N ASP A 150 4.74 11.60 -2.30
CA ASP A 150 4.98 12.72 -1.40
C ASP A 150 4.73 12.31 0.06
N SER A 151 3.65 11.58 0.31
CA SER A 151 3.33 11.09 1.66
C SER A 151 4.39 10.11 2.20
N ALA A 152 5.05 9.33 1.33
CA ALA A 152 6.12 8.43 1.73
C ALA A 152 7.39 9.19 2.10
N LEU A 153 7.73 10.23 1.34
CA LEU A 153 8.86 11.10 1.64
C LEU A 153 8.64 11.93 2.91
N ILE A 154 7.42 12.42 3.11
CA ILE A 154 7.05 13.11 4.35
C ILE A 154 7.22 12.16 5.54
N ALA A 155 6.67 10.94 5.47
CA ALA A 155 6.84 9.93 6.53
C ALA A 155 8.32 9.64 6.81
N ALA A 156 9.13 9.45 5.78
CA ALA A 156 10.56 9.14 5.90
C ALA A 156 11.35 10.28 6.55
N LYS A 157 11.14 11.53 6.12
CA LYS A 157 11.80 12.70 6.70
C LYS A 157 11.45 12.86 8.18
N GLN A 158 10.15 12.76 8.51
CA GLN A 158 9.70 12.86 9.90
C GLN A 158 10.21 11.69 10.75
N PHE A 159 10.36 10.50 10.18
CA PHE A 159 10.96 9.37 10.88
C PHE A 159 12.44 9.62 11.22
N VAL A 160 13.23 10.11 10.27
CA VAL A 160 14.65 10.47 10.50
C VAL A 160 14.77 11.54 11.59
N GLU A 161 14.00 12.61 11.48
CA GLU A 161 14.06 13.75 12.40
C GLU A 161 13.62 13.42 13.82
N SER A 162 12.69 12.47 14.00
CA SER A 162 12.01 12.27 15.29
C SER A 162 12.48 11.04 16.04
N SER A 163 12.85 9.97 15.33
CA SER A 163 13.20 8.72 15.98
C SER A 163 14.59 8.81 16.61
N SER A 164 14.65 8.44 17.88
CA SER A 164 15.90 8.30 18.65
C SER A 164 16.57 6.94 18.44
N ALA A 165 16.01 6.07 17.57
CA ALA A 165 16.57 4.74 17.33
C ALA A 165 17.95 4.82 16.65
N LYS A 166 18.89 4.03 17.17
CA LYS A 166 20.26 3.90 16.61
C LYS A 166 20.28 3.25 15.23
N SER A 167 19.35 2.35 14.97
CA SER A 167 19.22 1.65 13.70
C SER A 167 17.79 1.76 13.22
N LYS A 168 17.58 2.53 12.15
CA LYS A 168 16.27 2.82 11.59
C LYS A 168 16.02 1.97 10.35
N THR A 169 14.80 1.45 10.19
CA THR A 169 14.37 0.78 8.95
C THR A 169 13.11 1.45 8.41
N PHE A 170 13.12 1.86 7.15
CA PHE A 170 11.94 2.36 6.47
C PHE A 170 11.53 1.39 5.36
N LEU A 171 10.33 0.83 5.46
CA LEU A 171 9.77 -0.09 4.48
C LEU A 171 8.60 0.58 3.76
N TYR A 172 8.67 0.60 2.42
CA TYR A 172 7.63 1.13 1.57
C TYR A 172 6.91 -0.01 0.83
N ILE A 173 5.58 -0.01 0.88
CA ILE A 173 4.75 -0.92 0.09
C ILE A 173 4.57 -0.33 -1.30
N SER A 174 5.34 -0.87 -2.24
CA SER A 174 5.23 -0.63 -3.67
C SER A 174 4.26 -1.64 -4.31
N ALA A 175 4.45 -1.96 -5.59
CA ALA A 175 3.71 -2.99 -6.31
C ALA A 175 4.60 -3.66 -7.37
N ALA A 176 4.35 -4.94 -7.66
CA ALA A 176 4.88 -5.60 -8.85
C ALA A 176 4.26 -4.97 -10.11
N ALA A 177 5.06 -4.81 -11.16
CA ALA A 177 4.53 -4.52 -12.49
C ALA A 177 3.94 -5.82 -13.06
N GLY A 178 2.72 -5.79 -13.59
CA GLY A 178 2.13 -7.00 -14.19
C GLY A 178 0.62 -7.16 -14.08
N PHE A 179 -0.10 -6.25 -13.41
CA PHE A 179 -1.56 -6.26 -13.50
C PHE A 179 -2.01 -5.49 -14.75
N PRO A 180 -2.67 -6.13 -15.73
CA PRO A 180 -2.96 -5.55 -17.05
C PRO A 180 -3.92 -4.34 -17.04
N ILE A 181 -4.39 -3.91 -15.86
CA ILE A 181 -5.39 -2.84 -15.70
C ILE A 181 -4.93 -1.74 -14.74
N LEU A 182 -3.72 -1.86 -14.16
CA LEU A 182 -3.19 -0.75 -13.34
C LEU A 182 -2.68 0.37 -14.25
N PRO A 183 -3.09 1.63 -14.00
CA PRO A 183 -2.53 2.77 -14.73
C PRO A 183 -1.01 2.79 -14.61
N GLN A 184 -0.30 3.08 -15.71
CA GLN A 184 1.17 3.22 -15.66
C GLN A 184 1.61 4.25 -14.61
N ARG A 185 0.82 5.33 -14.44
CA ARG A 185 1.03 6.35 -13.41
C ARG A 185 1.01 5.80 -11.97
N TYR A 186 0.21 4.77 -11.70
CA TYR A 186 0.21 4.12 -10.39
C TYR A 186 1.56 3.44 -10.10
N ILE A 187 2.10 2.68 -11.06
CA ILE A 187 3.38 2.00 -10.91
C ILE A 187 4.54 3.00 -10.92
N SER A 188 4.53 3.96 -11.83
CA SER A 188 5.63 4.92 -11.97
C SER A 188 5.79 5.79 -10.72
N THR A 189 4.69 6.27 -10.12
CA THR A 189 4.75 7.07 -8.87
C THR A 189 5.24 6.25 -7.68
N LYS A 190 4.90 4.95 -7.62
CA LYS A 190 5.45 4.03 -6.62
C LYS A 190 6.96 3.81 -6.83
N ARG A 191 7.43 3.68 -8.08
CA ARG A 191 8.86 3.56 -8.41
C ARG A 191 9.63 4.84 -8.09
N GLU A 192 9.08 6.00 -8.43
CA GLU A 192 9.66 7.30 -8.10
C GLU A 192 9.82 7.47 -6.57
N ALA A 193 8.85 7.00 -5.78
CA ALA A 193 8.98 6.98 -4.32
C ALA A 193 10.16 6.11 -3.85
N GLU A 194 10.37 4.93 -4.44
CA GLU A 194 11.52 4.06 -4.13
C GLU A 194 12.86 4.75 -4.42
N ASP A 195 12.97 5.38 -5.58
CA ASP A 195 14.19 6.08 -6.00
C ASP A 195 14.53 7.23 -5.03
N LEU A 196 13.53 8.05 -4.70
CA LEU A 196 13.70 9.18 -3.78
C LEU A 196 13.98 8.72 -2.35
N LEU A 197 13.33 7.65 -1.88
CA LEU A 197 13.58 7.07 -0.55
C LEU A 197 14.98 6.47 -0.44
N THR A 198 15.57 6.00 -1.54
CA THR A 198 16.97 5.52 -1.57
C THR A 198 17.96 6.65 -1.32
N GLN A 199 17.60 7.89 -1.65
CA GLN A 199 18.47 9.07 -1.43
C GLN A 199 18.41 9.60 0.01
N VAL A 200 17.40 9.21 0.79
CA VAL A 200 17.28 9.63 2.20
C VAL A 200 18.26 8.82 3.05
N GLN A 201 19.10 9.53 3.81
CA GLN A 201 20.10 8.93 4.68
C GLN A 201 19.49 8.53 6.03
N ASP A 202 20.28 7.89 6.90
CA ASP A 202 19.95 7.54 8.29
C ASP A 202 18.88 6.46 8.51
N PHE A 203 18.45 5.76 7.46
CA PHE A 203 17.73 4.49 7.60
C PHE A 203 18.09 3.48 6.52
N ARG A 204 17.87 2.20 6.81
CA ARG A 204 17.85 1.13 5.82
C ARG A 204 16.50 1.13 5.08
N SER A 205 16.51 1.24 3.77
CA SER A 205 15.32 1.21 2.92
C SER A 205 14.98 -0.21 2.44
N ILE A 206 13.69 -0.55 2.43
CA ILE A 206 13.16 -1.80 1.87
C ILE A 206 11.93 -1.46 1.02
N PHE A 207 11.86 -1.99 -0.21
CA PHE A 207 10.76 -1.71 -1.14
C PHE A 207 10.04 -3.00 -1.50
N PHE A 208 8.94 -3.29 -0.81
CA PHE A 208 8.15 -4.48 -1.08
C PHE A 208 7.32 -4.29 -2.35
N ARG A 209 7.46 -5.18 -3.33
CA ARG A 209 6.72 -5.15 -4.60
C ARG A 209 5.78 -6.36 -4.69
N PRO A 210 4.73 -6.43 -3.85
CA PRO A 210 3.79 -7.54 -3.89
C PRO A 210 3.00 -7.54 -5.21
N GLY A 211 2.56 -8.74 -5.60
CA GLY A 211 1.51 -8.90 -6.61
C GLY A 211 0.15 -8.46 -6.09
N PHE A 212 -0.91 -8.81 -6.82
CA PHE A 212 -2.27 -8.60 -6.34
C PHE A 212 -2.49 -9.37 -5.03
N MET A 213 -3.15 -8.77 -4.03
CA MET A 213 -3.38 -9.41 -2.73
C MET A 213 -4.85 -9.71 -2.50
N TYR A 214 -5.15 -10.85 -1.87
CA TYR A 214 -6.51 -11.25 -1.49
C TYR A 214 -6.58 -11.65 -0.01
N SER A 215 -7.79 -11.68 0.53
CA SER A 215 -8.06 -12.10 1.91
C SER A 215 -9.27 -13.02 1.96
N HIS A 216 -9.20 -14.01 2.85
CA HIS A 216 -10.32 -14.88 3.19
C HIS A 216 -11.35 -14.16 4.07
N GLU A 217 -10.95 -13.11 4.79
CA GLU A 217 -11.77 -12.35 5.74
C GLU A 217 -12.48 -11.16 5.11
N ARG A 218 -11.93 -10.59 4.04
CA ARG A 218 -12.60 -9.57 3.25
C ARG A 218 -12.44 -9.92 1.78
N PRO A 219 -13.47 -10.48 1.12
CA PRO A 219 -13.42 -10.69 -0.30
C PRO A 219 -13.46 -9.32 -1.00
N ILE A 220 -12.29 -8.69 -1.13
CA ILE A 220 -12.09 -7.70 -2.18
C ILE A 220 -12.28 -8.48 -3.48
N THR A 221 -13.25 -8.07 -4.29
CA THR A 221 -13.64 -8.80 -5.51
C THR A 221 -12.47 -8.83 -6.48
N VAL A 222 -11.72 -9.94 -6.47
CA VAL A 222 -10.86 -10.29 -7.59
C VAL A 222 -11.80 -10.63 -8.74
N PRO A 223 -11.74 -9.93 -9.89
CA PRO A 223 -12.54 -10.32 -11.04
C PRO A 223 -12.27 -11.79 -11.34
N MET A 224 -13.33 -12.61 -11.42
CA MET A 224 -13.21 -14.05 -11.64
C MET A 224 -12.37 -14.38 -12.90
N SER A 225 -12.43 -13.50 -13.91
CA SER A 225 -11.59 -13.59 -15.12
C SER A 225 -10.10 -13.69 -14.83
N TYR A 226 -9.62 -13.10 -13.73
CA TYR A 226 -8.23 -13.14 -13.33
C TYR A 226 -7.82 -14.49 -12.72
N LEU A 227 -8.65 -15.04 -11.84
CA LEU A 227 -8.44 -16.41 -11.32
C LEU A 227 -8.39 -17.41 -12.48
N THR A 228 -9.31 -17.28 -13.44
CA THR A 228 -9.32 -18.09 -14.66
C THR A 228 -8.09 -17.85 -15.55
N SER A 229 -7.64 -16.61 -15.72
CA SER A 229 -6.46 -16.32 -16.54
C SER A 229 -5.19 -16.90 -15.93
N VAL A 230 -4.99 -16.79 -14.62
CA VAL A 230 -3.82 -17.38 -13.94
C VAL A 230 -3.86 -18.91 -14.06
N SER A 231 -5.02 -19.54 -13.82
CA SER A 231 -5.18 -20.99 -13.95
C SER A 231 -4.92 -21.49 -15.38
N SER A 232 -5.47 -20.82 -16.39
CA SER A 232 -5.29 -21.20 -17.80
C SER A 232 -3.88 -20.93 -18.32
N THR A 233 -3.15 -19.96 -17.74
CA THR A 233 -1.74 -19.71 -18.07
C THR A 233 -0.82 -20.75 -17.44
N MET A 234 -1.11 -21.20 -16.21
CA MET A 234 -0.40 -22.32 -15.58
C MET A 234 -0.57 -23.63 -16.36
N ASN A 235 -1.78 -23.91 -16.88
CA ASN A 235 -2.03 -25.13 -17.67
C ASN A 235 -1.37 -25.11 -19.07
N LYS A 236 -0.92 -23.94 -19.56
CA LYS A 236 -0.22 -23.77 -20.85
C LYS A 236 1.30 -23.69 -20.72
N LEU A 237 1.86 -23.73 -19.50
CA LEU A 237 3.27 -23.46 -19.20
C LEU A 237 4.10 -24.71 -18.84
N THR A 238 3.52 -25.91 -18.91
CA THR A 238 4.29 -27.17 -18.84
C THR A 238 5.04 -27.50 -20.14
N GLY A 239 4.92 -26.67 -21.19
CA GLY A 239 5.60 -26.87 -22.47
C GLY A 239 6.21 -25.59 -23.05
N ASN A 240 7.43 -25.28 -22.64
CA ASN A 240 8.49 -24.89 -23.60
C ASN A 240 8.54 -23.45 -24.17
N ILE A 241 8.50 -22.37 -23.37
CA ILE A 241 8.85 -21.01 -23.88
C ILE A 241 9.53 -20.11 -22.81
N PHE A 242 10.86 -20.15 -22.73
CA PHE A 242 11.71 -19.15 -22.04
C PHE A 242 12.31 -18.20 -23.09
N GLY A 243 12.30 -16.87 -22.88
CA GLY A 243 13.09 -15.98 -23.73
C GLY A 243 13.02 -14.46 -23.51
N GLY A 244 11.84 -13.84 -23.32
CA GLY A 244 11.82 -12.36 -23.37
C GLY A 244 10.58 -11.60 -22.88
N LEU A 245 9.51 -12.28 -22.48
CA LEU A 245 8.27 -11.66 -21.95
C LEU A 245 7.92 -12.20 -20.55
N LEU A 246 8.93 -12.63 -19.80
CA LEU A 246 8.76 -13.30 -18.51
C LEU A 246 8.67 -12.36 -17.30
N GLY A 247 8.46 -11.06 -17.53
CA GLY A 247 8.22 -10.06 -16.49
C GLY A 247 6.75 -9.61 -16.38
N ALA A 248 5.89 -10.01 -17.33
CA ALA A 248 4.47 -9.65 -17.37
C ALA A 248 3.54 -10.87 -17.24
N ALA A 249 4.08 -12.04 -16.87
CA ALA A 249 3.26 -13.15 -16.44
C ALA A 249 2.60 -12.75 -15.12
N GLY A 250 1.26 -12.60 -15.16
CA GLY A 250 0.47 -12.19 -14.00
C GLY A 250 0.85 -13.01 -12.78
N THR A 251 1.48 -12.35 -11.80
CA THR A 251 1.88 -12.99 -10.55
C THR A 251 0.63 -13.51 -9.85
N ALA A 252 0.66 -14.76 -9.37
CA ALA A 252 -0.50 -15.33 -8.70
C ALA A 252 -0.95 -14.42 -7.53
N PRO A 253 -2.26 -14.30 -7.26
CA PRO A 253 -2.74 -13.57 -6.09
C PRO A 253 -2.03 -14.03 -4.82
N MET A 254 -1.53 -13.07 -4.05
CA MET A 254 -0.84 -13.31 -2.79
C MET A 254 -1.81 -13.19 -1.62
N ASP A 255 -1.71 -14.11 -0.67
CA ASP A 255 -2.45 -14.01 0.59
C ASP A 255 -1.93 -12.81 1.40
N VAL A 256 -2.81 -11.87 1.74
CA VAL A 256 -2.43 -10.65 2.48
C VAL A 256 -1.83 -10.95 3.86
N ASP A 257 -2.25 -12.03 4.52
CA ASP A 257 -1.70 -12.45 5.81
C ASP A 257 -0.24 -12.91 5.64
N LYS A 258 0.07 -13.62 4.55
CA LYS A 258 1.45 -14.02 4.20
C LYS A 258 2.33 -12.81 3.91
N VAL A 259 1.82 -11.85 3.14
CA VAL A 259 2.55 -10.61 2.83
C VAL A 259 2.83 -9.80 4.09
N GLY A 260 1.85 -9.67 4.99
CA GLY A 260 2.02 -8.99 6.28
C GLY A 260 3.12 -9.60 7.14
N ARG A 261 3.19 -10.94 7.23
CA ARG A 261 4.27 -11.65 7.93
C ARG A 261 5.63 -11.46 7.26
N ALA A 262 5.68 -11.52 5.93
CA ALA A 262 6.91 -11.31 5.17
C ALA A 262 7.50 -9.91 5.38
N VAL A 263 6.66 -8.88 5.48
CA VAL A 263 7.08 -7.50 5.82
C VAL A 263 7.79 -7.46 7.17
N VAL A 264 7.20 -8.05 8.21
CA VAL A 264 7.79 -8.07 9.56
C VAL A 264 9.11 -8.85 9.56
N GLN A 265 9.17 -9.98 8.85
CA GLN A 265 10.40 -10.75 8.69
C GLN A 265 11.50 -9.94 7.99
N ALA A 266 11.17 -9.20 6.93
CA ALA A 266 12.14 -8.36 6.21
C ALA A 266 12.69 -7.21 7.08
N ILE A 267 11.85 -6.63 7.93
CA ILE A 267 12.28 -5.61 8.89
C ILE A 267 13.24 -6.20 9.93
N ASP A 268 13.05 -7.44 10.33
CA ASP A 268 13.91 -8.09 11.32
C ASP A 268 15.24 -8.60 10.73
N ASP A 269 15.21 -9.09 9.49
CA ASP A 269 16.39 -9.54 8.77
C ASP A 269 17.21 -8.34 8.25
N LYS A 270 18.34 -8.06 8.92
CA LYS A 270 19.23 -6.95 8.61
C LYS A 270 19.90 -7.05 7.23
N SER A 271 19.91 -8.22 6.60
CA SER A 271 20.49 -8.42 5.27
C SER A 271 19.59 -7.91 4.14
N ILE A 272 18.27 -7.81 4.38
CA ILE A 272 17.29 -7.38 3.38
C ILE A 272 17.36 -5.87 3.21
N LYS A 273 17.57 -5.39 1.99
CA LYS A 273 17.55 -3.96 1.64
C LYS A 273 17.19 -3.79 0.17
N GLY A 274 16.64 -2.62 -0.17
CA GLY A 274 16.22 -2.31 -1.54
C GLY A 274 14.97 -3.09 -1.98
N PRO A 275 14.80 -3.30 -3.30
CA PRO A 275 13.64 -3.98 -3.86
C PRO A 275 13.48 -5.44 -3.40
N VAL A 276 12.27 -5.81 -3.00
CA VAL A 276 11.87 -7.16 -2.62
C VAL A 276 10.73 -7.60 -3.54
N GLU A 277 11.08 -8.46 -4.49
CA GLU A 277 10.16 -9.01 -5.50
C GLU A 277 9.37 -10.22 -4.97
N VAL A 278 8.28 -10.57 -5.67
CA VAL A 278 7.34 -11.65 -5.30
C VAL A 278 8.01 -12.95 -4.82
N PRO A 279 9.02 -13.53 -5.50
CA PRO A 279 9.62 -14.79 -5.05
C PRO A 279 10.25 -14.70 -3.65
N LEU A 280 10.87 -13.55 -3.33
CA LEU A 280 11.47 -13.33 -2.03
C LEU A 280 10.40 -13.06 -0.97
N ILE A 281 9.32 -12.35 -1.32
CA ILE A 281 8.16 -12.17 -0.42
C ILE A 281 7.58 -13.53 -0.02
N GLU A 282 7.40 -14.44 -0.98
CA GLU A 282 6.90 -15.80 -0.72
C GLU A 282 7.85 -16.58 0.19
N SER A 283 9.16 -16.55 -0.08
CA SER A 283 10.18 -17.18 0.76
C SER A 283 10.21 -16.63 2.19
N LEU A 284 10.06 -15.32 2.38
CA LEU A 284 10.02 -14.70 3.71
C LEU A 284 8.75 -15.09 4.48
N SER A 285 7.64 -15.35 3.78
CA SER A 285 6.37 -15.74 4.40
C SER A 285 6.36 -17.19 4.91
N SER A 286 7.19 -18.07 4.34
CA SER A 286 7.25 -19.50 4.68
C SER A 286 8.25 -19.85 5.78
N LYS A 287 9.19 -18.95 6.10
CA LYS A 287 10.19 -19.14 7.18
C LYS A 287 9.62 -19.11 8.61
N LEU A 288 8.29 -19.11 8.76
CA LEU A 288 7.59 -19.18 10.03
C LEU A 288 6.82 -20.50 10.12
N THR A 289 7.56 -21.55 10.45
CA THR A 289 7.09 -22.75 11.17
C THR A 289 7.96 -22.91 12.39
#